data_AF-A0A3M1X7J5-F1
#
_entry.id   AF-A0A3M1X7J5-F1
#
_cell.length_a   1.000
_cell.length_b   1.000
_cell.length_c   1.000
_cell.angle_alpha   90.00
_cell.angle_beta   90.00
_cell.angle_gamma   90.00
#
_symmetry.space_group_name_H-M   'P 1'
#
loop_
_entity.id
_entity.type
_entity.pdbx_description
1 polymer ?
#
loop_
_entity_poly.entity_id
_entity_poly.type
_entity_poly.pdbx_seq_one_letter_code
_entity_poly.pdbx_strand_id
1 'polypeptide(L)'
;MKKHLLLFSSLFMLSAAGLTAQPVIDGIMNDADYVQVLTYSSTNDGFGAPSEFGAMYLYSDGTDIYLGITGQLEANGNRMVLFLDFSGPNGVASGVALPTGSTGFVNEIGGTVLPGEADIMLHANLGGTAPSPFFLDVARYDNTPSIALVGYINAAPADGSASVTGNLGAVTGGTGNMEFAYRSTFTTDNTHGWEMKMPIAAFAGVTNAQTLRVFAAFVNGTGNFWSNEFLPSSEDDGAAD
;
A
#
# COMPACT_ATOMS: atom_id res chain seq x y z
N MET A 1 -24.46 -14.48 0.75
CA MET A 1 -24.88 -13.43 1.72
C MET A 1 -24.04 -12.21 1.44
N LYS A 2 -24.65 -11.04 1.24
CA LYS A 2 -23.92 -9.78 1.02
C LYS A 2 -23.42 -9.30 2.38
N LYS A 3 -22.11 -9.35 2.60
CA LYS A 3 -21.47 -8.89 3.83
C LYS A 3 -21.13 -7.40 3.67
N HIS A 4 -21.69 -6.58 4.54
CA HIS A 4 -21.42 -5.14 4.59
C HIS A 4 -20.20 -4.93 5.48
N LEU A 5 -19.04 -4.70 4.84
CA LEU A 5 -17.83 -4.24 5.52
C LEU A 5 -18.07 -2.78 5.94
N LEU A 6 -18.04 -2.50 7.24
CA LEU A 6 -18.24 -1.16 7.79
C LEU A 6 -17.01 -0.30 7.50
N LEU A 7 -17.24 0.83 6.84
CA LEU A 7 -16.20 1.70 6.30
C LEU A 7 -15.68 2.67 7.35
N PHE A 8 -14.37 2.65 7.61
CA PHE A 8 -13.66 3.78 8.20
C PHE A 8 -12.52 4.16 7.25
N SER A 9 -12.68 5.27 6.55
CA SER A 9 -11.58 5.89 5.82
C SER A 9 -10.98 7.02 6.67
N SER A 10 -9.67 7.01 6.82
CA SER A 10 -8.92 8.08 7.49
C SER A 10 -8.58 9.17 6.47
N LEU A 11 -8.85 10.43 6.85
CA LEU A 11 -8.70 11.60 5.99
C LEU A 11 -7.50 12.44 6.47
N PHE A 12 -6.49 12.60 5.61
CA PHE A 12 -5.32 13.43 5.91
C PHE A 12 -5.21 14.59 4.92
N MET A 13 -5.01 15.81 5.44
CA MET A 13 -4.61 16.96 4.63
C MET A 13 -3.08 17.00 4.51
N LEU A 14 -2.57 17.17 3.29
CA LEU A 14 -1.14 17.42 3.04
C LEU A 14 -0.82 18.89 3.35
N SER A 15 -0.49 19.20 4.61
CA SER A 15 0.07 20.52 4.97
C SER A 15 1.59 20.50 4.89
N ALA A 16 2.20 21.56 4.35
CA ALA A 16 3.65 21.71 4.33
C ALA A 16 4.22 21.83 5.76
N ALA A 17 4.99 20.82 6.19
CA ALA A 17 5.82 20.92 7.39
C ALA A 17 7.07 21.77 7.10
N GLY A 18 7.61 22.44 8.13
CA GLY A 18 8.84 23.23 8.01
C GLY A 18 10.07 22.39 7.63
N LEU A 19 11.19 23.05 7.34
CA LEU A 19 12.50 22.44 6.99
C LEU A 19 13.01 21.48 8.08
N THR A 20 12.48 20.26 8.13
CA THR A 20 13.00 19.13 8.90
C THR A 20 13.79 18.21 7.98
N ALA A 21 14.62 17.34 8.56
CA ALA A 21 15.30 16.33 7.75
C ALA A 21 14.23 15.40 7.15
N GLN A 22 14.32 15.11 5.85
CA GLN A 22 13.38 14.16 5.24
C GLN A 22 13.63 12.75 5.81
N PRO A 23 12.58 11.93 5.98
CA PRO A 23 12.77 10.53 6.37
C PRO A 23 13.73 9.80 5.43
N VAL A 24 14.54 8.92 6.01
CA VAL A 24 15.47 8.05 5.28
C VAL A 24 14.71 6.78 4.91
N ILE A 25 14.63 6.49 3.60
CA ILE A 25 13.96 5.28 3.14
C ILE A 25 14.89 4.08 3.32
N ASP A 26 14.67 3.28 4.36
CA ASP A 26 15.46 2.09 4.68
C ASP A 26 14.65 0.92 5.27
N GLY A 27 13.33 1.08 5.35
CA GLY A 27 12.39 0.10 5.89
C GLY A 27 12.21 0.20 7.40
N ILE A 28 12.61 1.32 8.03
CA ILE A 28 12.47 1.60 9.46
C ILE A 28 11.64 2.86 9.71
N MET A 29 10.44 2.69 10.29
CA MET A 29 9.54 3.80 10.60
C MET A 29 9.86 4.44 11.96
N ASN A 30 11.09 4.91 12.16
CA ASN A 30 11.55 5.53 13.41
C ASN A 30 11.95 7.01 13.31
N ASP A 31 11.99 7.57 12.10
CA ASP A 31 12.26 8.99 11.90
C ASP A 31 11.20 9.86 12.59
N ALA A 32 11.65 10.92 13.26
CA ALA A 32 10.80 11.75 14.11
C ALA A 32 9.71 12.53 13.34
N ASP A 33 9.87 12.67 12.03
CA ASP A 33 8.95 13.35 11.13
C ASP A 33 7.72 12.51 10.79
N TYR A 34 7.81 11.18 10.94
CA TYR A 34 6.66 10.32 10.74
C TYR A 34 5.59 10.54 11.80
N VAL A 35 4.35 10.69 11.34
CA VAL A 35 3.17 10.63 12.20
C VAL A 35 2.51 9.29 12.01
N GLN A 36 2.33 8.54 13.10
CA GLN A 36 1.53 7.33 13.07
C GLN A 36 0.05 7.71 12.82
N VAL A 37 -0.52 7.19 11.74
CA VAL A 37 -1.86 7.54 11.25
C VAL A 37 -2.88 6.43 11.46
N LEU A 38 -2.43 5.16 11.52
CA LEU A 38 -3.25 3.99 11.79
C LEU A 38 -2.47 2.99 12.65
N THR A 39 -3.19 2.18 13.42
CA THR A 39 -2.63 1.05 14.18
C THR A 39 -3.49 -0.17 13.89
N TYR A 40 -2.85 -1.30 13.66
CA TYR A 40 -3.51 -2.59 13.65
C TYR A 40 -3.93 -2.93 15.08
N SER A 41 -5.23 -3.12 15.29
CA SER A 41 -5.83 -3.36 16.61
C SER A 41 -6.66 -4.63 16.68
N SER A 42 -6.82 -5.35 15.56
CA SER A 42 -7.58 -6.60 15.53
C SER A 42 -6.76 -7.77 16.10
N THR A 43 -7.45 -8.80 16.60
CA THR A 43 -6.82 -10.09 16.97
C THR A 43 -6.81 -11.08 15.81
N ASN A 44 -7.25 -10.66 14.62
CA ASN A 44 -7.15 -11.49 13.42
C ASN A 44 -5.68 -11.78 13.12
N ASP A 45 -5.41 -13.00 12.66
CA ASP A 45 -4.07 -13.48 12.31
C ASP A 45 -4.08 -13.94 10.84
N GLY A 46 -4.82 -13.20 10.00
CA GLY A 46 -4.82 -13.31 8.55
C GLY A 46 -4.42 -14.65 7.93
N PHE A 47 -3.15 -14.68 7.50
CA PHE A 47 -2.47 -15.85 6.94
C PHE A 47 -1.54 -16.56 7.93
N GLY A 48 -1.51 -16.14 9.18
CA GLY A 48 -0.58 -16.56 10.21
C GLY A 48 0.71 -15.75 10.15
N ALA A 49 1.41 -15.72 11.28
CA ALA A 49 2.79 -15.25 11.32
C ALA A 49 3.67 -16.01 10.29
N PRO A 50 4.56 -15.30 9.57
CA PRO A 50 4.97 -13.91 9.81
C PRO A 50 4.25 -12.88 8.92
N SER A 51 3.09 -13.20 8.36
CA SER A 51 2.30 -12.26 7.55
C SER A 51 1.42 -11.40 8.46
N GLU A 52 1.93 -10.27 8.93
CA GLU A 52 1.29 -9.43 9.95
C GLU A 52 1.46 -7.92 9.70
N PHE A 53 0.48 -7.10 10.12
CA PHE A 53 0.52 -5.63 10.12
C PHE A 53 0.71 -5.08 11.53
N GLY A 54 1.44 -3.97 11.64
CA GLY A 54 1.58 -3.22 12.89
C GLY A 54 0.86 -1.88 12.87
N ALA A 55 1.32 -0.95 12.03
CA ALA A 55 0.85 0.42 12.00
C ALA A 55 1.17 1.07 10.66
N MET A 56 0.49 2.18 10.36
CA MET A 56 0.80 3.01 9.21
C MET A 56 1.30 4.37 9.68
N TYR A 57 2.33 4.86 9.01
CA TYR A 57 3.00 6.13 9.27
C TYR A 57 2.95 7.00 8.00
N LEU A 58 2.76 8.30 8.19
CA LEU A 58 2.67 9.26 7.11
C LEU A 58 3.49 10.52 7.44
N TYR A 59 4.17 11.05 6.44
CA TYR A 59 4.74 12.39 6.44
C TYR A 59 4.61 12.99 5.03
N SER A 60 4.52 14.31 4.92
CA SER A 60 4.61 15.01 3.64
C SER A 60 5.27 16.36 3.82
N ASP A 61 6.17 16.70 2.90
CA ASP A 61 6.83 18.00 2.84
C ASP A 61 6.16 18.96 1.83
N GLY A 62 5.01 18.56 1.29
CA GLY A 62 4.27 19.29 0.27
C GLY A 62 4.75 19.04 -1.18
N THR A 63 5.83 18.28 -1.38
CA THR A 63 6.32 17.81 -2.68
C THR A 63 6.27 16.29 -2.79
N ASP A 64 6.65 15.62 -1.71
CA ASP A 64 6.71 14.17 -1.60
C ASP A 64 5.75 13.68 -0.49
N ILE A 65 5.24 12.46 -0.66
CA ILE A 65 4.50 11.69 0.33
C ILE A 65 5.42 10.58 0.81
N TYR A 66 5.57 10.48 2.13
CA TYR A 66 6.31 9.44 2.81
C TYR A 66 5.29 8.56 3.52
N LEU A 67 5.23 7.29 3.13
CA LEU A 67 4.29 6.32 3.69
C LEU A 67 5.05 5.09 4.17
N GLY A 68 4.83 4.70 5.41
CA GLY A 68 5.38 3.50 6.00
C GLY A 68 4.27 2.59 6.50
N ILE A 69 4.41 1.28 6.31
CA ILE A 69 3.54 0.25 6.88
C ILE A 69 4.45 -0.70 7.65
N THR A 70 4.38 -0.69 8.98
CA THR A 70 5.08 -1.69 9.77
C THR A 70 4.34 -3.00 9.66
N GLY A 71 5.11 -4.09 9.62
CA GLY A 71 4.57 -5.41 9.35
C GLY A 71 5.55 -6.24 8.54
N GLN A 72 5.16 -7.49 8.32
CA GLN A 72 5.96 -8.44 7.59
C GLN A 72 5.07 -9.22 6.62
N LEU A 73 5.62 -9.49 5.44
CA LEU A 73 5.08 -10.38 4.44
C LEU A 73 5.85 -11.69 4.49
N GLU A 74 5.16 -12.82 4.51
CA GLU A 74 5.78 -14.14 4.37
C GLU A 74 6.21 -14.41 2.92
N ALA A 75 7.35 -15.08 2.73
CA ALA A 75 7.84 -15.53 1.43
C ALA A 75 7.16 -16.84 0.94
N ASN A 76 5.83 -16.90 1.01
CA ASN A 76 5.02 -18.08 0.67
C ASN A 76 4.15 -17.89 -0.58
N GLY A 77 4.28 -16.75 -1.25
CA GLY A 77 3.45 -16.38 -2.40
C GLY A 77 2.24 -15.52 -2.05
N ASN A 78 2.04 -15.10 -0.79
CA ASN A 78 1.12 -14.02 -0.45
C ASN A 78 1.58 -12.68 -1.04
N ARG A 79 0.67 -11.72 -1.03
CA ARG A 79 0.86 -10.35 -1.49
C ARG A 79 0.44 -9.38 -0.40
N MET A 80 1.21 -8.32 -0.25
CA MET A 80 0.77 -7.13 0.47
C MET A 80 0.28 -6.12 -0.58
N VAL A 81 -0.96 -5.66 -0.45
CA VAL A 81 -1.55 -4.67 -1.35
C VAL A 81 -1.80 -3.37 -0.61
N LEU A 82 -1.60 -2.25 -1.28
CA LEU A 82 -1.90 -0.90 -0.81
C LEU A 82 -2.67 -0.17 -1.90
N PHE A 83 -3.88 0.25 -1.57
CA PHE A 83 -4.71 1.12 -2.41
C PHE A 83 -4.58 2.55 -1.94
N LEU A 84 -4.41 3.46 -2.90
CA LEU A 84 -4.37 4.90 -2.70
C LEU A 84 -5.60 5.51 -3.38
N ASP A 85 -6.27 6.40 -2.67
CA ASP A 85 -7.40 7.19 -3.14
C ASP A 85 -7.12 8.66 -2.85
N PHE A 86 -6.93 9.44 -3.91
CA PHE A 86 -6.72 10.87 -3.85
C PHE A 86 -8.03 11.57 -4.18
N SER A 87 -8.36 12.67 -3.50
CA SER A 87 -9.61 13.41 -3.74
C SER A 87 -9.68 14.16 -5.08
N GLY A 88 -8.89 13.78 -6.08
CA GLY A 88 -8.72 14.49 -7.36
C GLY A 88 -8.91 13.60 -8.59
N PRO A 89 -8.02 12.61 -8.81
CA PRO A 89 -8.25 11.55 -9.77
C PRO A 89 -9.55 10.79 -9.43
N ASN A 90 -10.12 10.13 -10.44
CA ASN A 90 -11.28 9.27 -10.24
C ASN A 90 -10.90 7.88 -10.75
N GLY A 91 -10.57 6.98 -9.85
CA GLY A 91 -10.38 5.55 -10.13
C GLY A 91 -11.67 4.76 -9.98
N VAL A 92 -11.57 3.58 -9.36
CA VAL A 92 -12.71 2.72 -9.06
C VAL A 92 -13.49 3.28 -7.89
N ALA A 93 -14.77 3.58 -8.09
CA ALA A 93 -15.64 4.05 -7.03
C ALA A 93 -15.95 2.96 -6.00
N SER A 94 -16.21 3.38 -4.75
CA SER A 94 -16.65 2.49 -3.68
C SER A 94 -17.87 1.67 -4.10
N GLY A 95 -17.85 0.37 -3.79
CA GLY A 95 -18.92 -0.56 -4.15
C GLY A 95 -18.91 -1.03 -5.61
N VAL A 96 -17.97 -0.55 -6.43
CA VAL A 96 -17.72 -1.05 -7.78
C VAL A 96 -16.63 -2.12 -7.73
N ALA A 97 -16.81 -3.18 -8.51
CA ALA A 97 -15.82 -4.23 -8.62
C ALA A 97 -14.57 -3.72 -9.34
N LEU A 98 -13.39 -4.12 -8.87
CA LEU A 98 -12.13 -3.90 -9.55
C LEU A 98 -12.21 -4.47 -10.97
N PRO A 99 -11.71 -3.74 -11.97
CA PRO A 99 -11.72 -4.19 -13.35
C PRO A 99 -10.94 -5.49 -13.56
N THR A 100 -11.39 -6.29 -14.51
CA THR A 100 -10.71 -7.49 -15.02
C THR A 100 -10.02 -7.21 -16.35
N GLY A 101 -9.15 -8.11 -16.83
CA GLY A 101 -8.59 -8.04 -18.19
C GLY A 101 -7.18 -7.44 -18.27
N SER A 102 -6.44 -7.47 -17.16
CA SER A 102 -5.01 -7.14 -17.13
C SER A 102 -4.16 -8.42 -17.09
N THR A 103 -2.88 -8.29 -16.75
CA THR A 103 -1.94 -9.39 -16.54
C THR A 103 -1.53 -9.50 -15.07
N GLY A 104 -1.01 -10.67 -14.69
CA GLY A 104 -0.46 -10.92 -13.37
C GLY A 104 -1.48 -10.74 -12.24
N PHE A 105 -0.98 -10.36 -11.07
CA PHE A 105 -1.77 -10.28 -9.84
C PHE A 105 -2.91 -9.25 -9.91
N VAL A 106 -2.75 -8.16 -10.68
CA VAL A 106 -3.82 -7.17 -10.91
C VAL A 106 -5.07 -7.83 -11.52
N ASN A 107 -4.89 -8.81 -12.41
CA ASN A 107 -6.01 -9.55 -12.97
C ASN A 107 -6.60 -10.58 -11.98
N GLU A 108 -5.77 -11.13 -11.10
CA GLU A 108 -6.18 -12.16 -10.12
C GLU A 108 -7.13 -11.61 -9.06
N ILE A 109 -6.99 -10.33 -8.68
CA ILE A 109 -7.91 -9.66 -7.76
C ILE A 109 -9.11 -8.99 -8.45
N GLY A 110 -9.15 -9.02 -9.79
CA GLY A 110 -10.23 -8.43 -10.57
C GLY A 110 -11.59 -9.03 -10.18
N GLY A 111 -12.62 -8.20 -10.16
CA GLY A 111 -13.96 -8.57 -9.67
C GLY A 111 -14.16 -8.37 -8.16
N THR A 112 -13.10 -8.13 -7.38
CA THR A 112 -13.22 -7.79 -5.95
C THR A 112 -13.87 -6.41 -5.79
N VAL A 113 -14.83 -6.28 -4.88
CA VAL A 113 -15.39 -4.98 -4.50
C VAL A 113 -14.63 -4.47 -3.28
N LEU A 114 -13.95 -3.33 -3.43
CA LEU A 114 -13.24 -2.72 -2.32
C LEU A 114 -14.19 -1.97 -1.38
N PRO A 115 -13.82 -1.84 -0.09
CA PRO A 115 -14.56 -1.00 0.84
C PRO A 115 -14.55 0.47 0.40
N GLY A 116 -13.41 0.97 -0.06
CA GLY A 116 -13.22 2.36 -0.47
C GLY A 116 -13.11 2.56 -1.97
N GLU A 117 -12.89 3.82 -2.34
CA GLU A 117 -12.43 4.20 -3.67
C GLU A 117 -10.96 3.80 -3.84
N ALA A 118 -10.52 3.62 -5.09
CA ALA A 118 -9.13 3.29 -5.40
C ALA A 118 -8.69 3.88 -6.74
N ASP A 119 -7.71 4.77 -6.70
CA ASP A 119 -7.07 5.32 -7.90
C ASP A 119 -5.88 4.47 -8.32
N ILE A 120 -5.04 4.13 -7.34
CA ILE A 120 -3.80 3.41 -7.55
C ILE A 120 -3.78 2.18 -6.65
N MET A 121 -3.29 1.07 -7.18
CA MET A 121 -2.87 -0.06 -6.36
C MET A 121 -1.36 -0.20 -6.48
N LEU A 122 -0.71 -0.33 -5.34
CA LEU A 122 0.63 -0.87 -5.21
C LEU A 122 0.50 -2.28 -4.66
N HIS A 123 1.21 -3.25 -5.23
CA HIS A 123 1.27 -4.58 -4.63
C HIS A 123 2.69 -5.07 -4.56
N ALA A 124 3.00 -5.74 -3.46
CA ALA A 124 4.31 -6.28 -3.20
C ALA A 124 4.29 -7.78 -2.99
N ASN A 125 5.37 -8.43 -3.39
CA ASN A 125 5.61 -9.83 -3.13
C ASN A 125 7.07 -10.10 -2.80
N LEU A 126 7.30 -11.12 -1.98
CA LEU A 126 8.63 -11.69 -1.82
C LEU A 126 8.87 -12.74 -2.90
N GLY A 127 10.08 -12.78 -3.45
CA GLY A 127 10.53 -13.89 -4.28
C GLY A 127 10.45 -15.24 -3.55
N GLY A 128 10.44 -16.34 -4.31
CA GLY A 128 10.40 -17.70 -3.73
C GLY A 128 11.75 -18.25 -3.24
N THR A 129 12.84 -17.48 -3.33
CA THR A 129 14.20 -17.93 -2.95
C THR A 129 14.91 -16.89 -2.10
N ALA A 130 15.39 -17.30 -0.93
CA ALA A 130 16.10 -16.43 0.01
C ALA A 130 17.52 -16.02 -0.49
N PRO A 131 17.98 -14.78 -0.25
CA PRO A 131 17.19 -13.64 0.24
C PRO A 131 16.20 -13.18 -0.84
N SER A 132 14.92 -13.24 -0.51
CA SER A 132 13.84 -12.98 -1.46
C SER A 132 13.72 -11.49 -1.68
N PRO A 133 13.92 -10.97 -2.89
CA PRO A 133 13.68 -9.56 -3.16
C PRO A 133 12.21 -9.22 -2.89
N PHE A 134 11.98 -7.99 -2.42
CA PHE A 134 10.66 -7.39 -2.29
C PHE A 134 10.32 -6.67 -3.59
N PHE A 135 9.58 -7.36 -4.46
CA PHE A 135 9.15 -6.85 -5.75
C PHE A 135 7.95 -5.93 -5.56
N LEU A 136 7.94 -4.83 -6.28
CA LEU A 136 6.84 -3.86 -6.25
C LEU A 136 6.31 -3.65 -7.67
N ASP A 137 5.00 -3.82 -7.81
CA ASP A 137 4.23 -3.49 -9.00
C ASP A 137 3.18 -2.44 -8.67
N VAL A 138 2.71 -1.76 -9.71
CA VAL A 138 1.70 -0.71 -9.63
C VAL A 138 0.62 -0.91 -10.70
N ALA A 139 -0.62 -0.59 -10.35
CA ALA A 139 -1.72 -0.44 -11.28
C ALA A 139 -2.38 0.91 -11.08
N ARG A 140 -2.77 1.55 -12.19
CA ARG A 140 -3.65 2.72 -12.19
C ARG A 140 -5.04 2.32 -12.67
N TYR A 141 -6.04 2.76 -11.93
CA TYR A 141 -7.44 2.67 -12.31
C TYR A 141 -7.95 4.01 -12.83
N ASP A 142 -8.96 3.95 -13.69
CA ASP A 142 -9.68 5.12 -14.19
C ASP A 142 -11.18 5.02 -13.85
N ASN A 143 -11.93 6.08 -14.20
CA ASN A 143 -13.33 6.31 -13.83
C ASN A 143 -14.35 5.47 -14.61
N THR A 144 -13.98 4.92 -15.75
CA THR A 144 -14.58 3.69 -16.26
C THR A 144 -13.85 2.54 -15.61
N PRO A 145 -14.52 1.52 -15.04
CA PRO A 145 -13.85 0.40 -14.40
C PRO A 145 -12.98 -0.33 -15.44
N SER A 146 -11.76 0.14 -15.56
CA SER A 146 -10.73 -0.26 -16.50
C SER A 146 -9.39 -0.01 -15.85
N ILE A 147 -8.45 -0.88 -16.21
CA ILE A 147 -7.07 -0.77 -15.79
C ILE A 147 -6.38 0.08 -16.84
N ALA A 148 -5.96 1.28 -16.46
CA ALA A 148 -5.30 2.21 -17.37
C ALA A 148 -3.93 1.66 -17.78
N LEU A 149 -3.17 1.23 -16.76
CA LEU A 149 -1.83 0.72 -16.93
C LEU A 149 -1.41 -0.11 -15.72
N VAL A 150 -0.59 -1.13 -15.98
CA VAL A 150 0.12 -1.92 -14.97
C VAL A 150 1.60 -1.90 -15.32
N GLY A 151 2.44 -1.81 -14.30
CA GLY A 151 3.88 -1.89 -14.49
C GLY A 151 4.62 -2.34 -13.26
N TYR A 152 5.75 -2.98 -13.52
CA TYR A 152 6.75 -3.29 -12.51
C TYR A 152 7.55 -2.03 -12.16
N ILE A 153 7.70 -1.73 -10.88
CA ILE A 153 8.49 -0.60 -10.38
C ILE A 153 9.96 -1.01 -10.24
N ASN A 154 10.25 -1.86 -9.26
CA ASN A 154 11.59 -2.39 -8.98
C ASN A 154 11.53 -3.51 -7.92
N ALA A 155 12.68 -4.01 -7.48
CA ALA A 155 12.80 -4.95 -6.37
C ALA A 155 13.86 -4.48 -5.37
N ALA A 156 13.49 -4.36 -4.11
CA ALA A 156 14.39 -4.02 -3.01
C ALA A 156 14.93 -5.29 -2.32
N PRO A 157 16.13 -5.25 -1.71
CA PRO A 157 16.51 -6.24 -0.70
C PRO A 157 15.50 -6.27 0.45
N ALA A 158 15.06 -7.46 0.89
CA ALA A 158 14.08 -7.59 1.97
C ALA A 158 14.68 -7.48 3.38
N ASP A 159 15.98 -7.19 3.50
CA ASP A 159 16.69 -6.95 4.76
C ASP A 159 16.86 -5.45 5.06
N GLY A 160 16.35 -4.57 4.19
CA GLY A 160 16.52 -3.12 4.30
C GLY A 160 17.98 -2.67 4.17
N SER A 161 18.83 -3.44 3.49
CA SER A 161 20.23 -3.07 3.23
C SER A 161 20.39 -1.94 2.21
N ALA A 162 19.36 -1.69 1.39
CA ALA A 162 19.29 -0.57 0.47
C ALA A 162 17.84 -0.22 0.12
N SER A 163 17.58 1.06 -0.14
CA SER A 163 16.41 1.49 -0.91
C SER A 163 16.66 1.31 -2.40
N VAL A 164 15.57 1.27 -3.16
CA VAL A 164 15.62 1.25 -4.62
C VAL A 164 14.67 2.30 -5.19
N THR A 165 15.03 2.84 -6.34
CA THR A 165 14.23 3.81 -7.07
C THR A 165 13.60 3.16 -8.30
N GLY A 166 12.35 3.49 -8.61
CA GLY A 166 11.65 3.00 -9.80
C GLY A 166 10.70 4.04 -10.38
N ASN A 167 10.40 3.91 -11.68
CA ASN A 167 9.58 4.89 -12.39
C ASN A 167 8.09 4.66 -12.11
N LEU A 168 7.53 5.47 -11.21
CA LEU A 168 6.10 5.45 -10.87
C LEU A 168 5.26 6.24 -11.89
N GLY A 169 5.79 7.37 -12.37
CA GLY A 169 5.10 8.27 -13.29
C GLY A 169 4.69 7.62 -14.61
N ALA A 170 5.47 6.65 -15.10
CA ALA A 170 5.16 5.90 -16.32
C ALA A 170 3.80 5.16 -16.22
N VAL A 171 3.42 4.67 -15.04
CA VAL A 171 2.15 3.95 -14.82
C VAL A 171 1.02 4.87 -14.41
N THR A 172 1.35 5.86 -13.58
CA THR A 172 0.37 6.74 -12.94
C THR A 172 0.07 7.99 -13.77
N GLY A 173 0.82 8.22 -14.86
CA GLY A 173 0.62 9.28 -15.86
C GLY A 173 1.26 10.63 -15.51
N GLY A 174 1.94 10.73 -14.36
CA GLY A 174 2.68 11.92 -13.95
C GLY A 174 4.19 11.80 -14.18
N THR A 175 4.98 12.51 -13.39
CA THR A 175 6.44 12.58 -13.49
C THR A 175 7.12 12.37 -12.13
N GLY A 176 8.21 11.60 -12.14
CA GLY A 176 8.99 11.32 -10.93
C GLY A 176 9.13 9.83 -10.66
N ASN A 177 10.09 9.53 -9.79
CA ASN A 177 10.39 8.18 -9.38
C ASN A 177 9.98 8.00 -7.92
N MET A 178 9.46 6.81 -7.60
CA MET A 178 9.31 6.37 -6.23
C MET A 178 10.64 5.82 -5.73
N GLU A 179 10.94 6.05 -4.45
CA GLU A 179 11.96 5.32 -3.71
C GLU A 179 11.26 4.45 -2.66
N PHE A 180 11.69 3.21 -2.49
CA PHE A 180 11.13 2.32 -1.48
C PHE A 180 12.17 1.36 -0.91
N ALA A 181 11.91 0.89 0.30
CA ALA A 181 12.68 -0.12 1.01
C ALA A 181 11.74 -1.07 1.76
N TYR A 182 12.23 -2.26 2.08
CA TYR A 182 11.49 -3.22 2.88
C TYR A 182 12.43 -3.96 3.84
N ARG A 183 12.00 -4.10 5.10
CA ARG A 183 12.74 -4.86 6.11
C ARG A 183 11.84 -5.91 6.77
N SER A 184 12.19 -7.17 6.55
CA SER A 184 11.42 -8.36 6.94
C SER A 184 11.64 -8.84 8.38
N THR A 185 12.06 -7.97 9.29
CA THR A 185 12.37 -8.32 10.69
C THR A 185 11.41 -7.66 11.68
N PHE A 186 10.16 -7.42 11.26
CA PHE A 186 9.11 -6.83 12.09
C PHE A 186 8.85 -7.62 13.39
N THR A 187 8.87 -8.95 13.31
CA THR A 187 8.76 -9.86 14.47
C THR A 187 9.80 -9.60 15.57
N THR A 188 10.96 -9.01 15.21
CA THR A 188 12.04 -8.68 16.16
C THR A 188 12.07 -7.20 16.52
N ASP A 189 11.64 -6.32 15.61
CA ASP A 189 11.58 -4.88 15.81
C ASP A 189 10.35 -4.32 15.07
N ASN A 190 9.38 -3.85 15.84
CA ASN A 190 8.06 -3.44 15.36
C ASN A 190 8.06 -2.11 14.58
N THR A 191 9.23 -1.49 14.39
CA THR A 191 9.40 -0.33 13.51
C THR A 191 9.72 -0.74 12.07
N HIS A 192 9.94 -2.02 11.79
CA HIS A 192 10.29 -2.50 10.46
C HIS A 192 9.06 -2.79 9.59
N GLY A 193 9.22 -2.62 8.27
CA GLY A 193 8.23 -3.03 7.30
C GLY A 193 8.48 -2.43 5.92
N TRP A 194 7.43 -2.01 5.24
CA TRP A 194 7.48 -1.42 3.90
C TRP A 194 7.39 0.10 3.96
N GLU A 195 8.41 0.76 3.43
CA GLU A 195 8.55 2.21 3.47
C GLU A 195 8.73 2.76 2.05
N MET A 196 8.08 3.88 1.76
CA MET A 196 8.15 4.52 0.45
C MET A 196 8.13 6.04 0.53
N LYS A 197 8.89 6.65 -0.39
CA LYS A 197 8.81 8.05 -0.79
C LYS A 197 8.21 8.12 -2.18
N MET A 198 7.14 8.89 -2.33
CA MET A 198 6.41 9.07 -3.58
C MET A 198 6.27 10.55 -3.90
N PRO A 199 6.82 11.03 -5.03
CA PRO A 199 6.56 12.39 -5.47
C PRO A 199 5.07 12.59 -5.77
N ILE A 200 4.49 13.67 -5.27
CA ILE A 200 3.09 14.04 -5.58
C ILE A 200 2.92 14.18 -7.10
N ALA A 201 3.93 14.76 -7.77
CA ALA A 201 3.95 14.92 -9.22
C ALA A 201 3.93 13.60 -10.00
N ALA A 202 4.27 12.47 -9.37
CA ALA A 202 4.22 11.17 -10.03
C ALA A 202 2.78 10.81 -10.41
N PHE A 203 1.78 11.28 -9.67
CA PHE A 203 0.38 10.97 -9.91
C PHE A 203 -0.29 12.07 -10.73
N ALA A 204 -0.74 11.75 -11.95
CA ALA A 204 -1.39 12.72 -12.83
C ALA A 204 -2.64 13.33 -12.18
N GLY A 205 -2.70 14.66 -12.12
CA GLY A 205 -3.85 15.38 -11.55
C GLY A 205 -3.87 15.45 -10.03
N VAL A 206 -2.84 14.92 -9.36
CA VAL A 206 -2.69 15.04 -7.90
C VAL A 206 -1.92 16.29 -7.54
N THR A 207 -2.37 16.97 -6.48
CA THR A 207 -1.69 18.16 -5.92
C THR A 207 -1.65 18.06 -4.41
N ASN A 208 -0.79 18.86 -3.77
CA ASN A 208 -0.71 18.93 -2.31
C ASN A 208 -1.93 19.54 -1.61
N ALA A 209 -2.93 20.03 -2.36
CA ALA A 209 -4.19 20.51 -1.82
C ALA A 209 -5.25 19.39 -1.62
N GLN A 210 -4.97 18.18 -2.10
CA GLN A 210 -5.89 17.05 -2.04
C GLN A 210 -5.69 16.22 -0.77
N THR A 211 -6.69 15.41 -0.45
CA THR A 211 -6.60 14.43 0.63
C THR A 211 -6.22 13.07 0.08
N LEU A 212 -5.44 12.31 0.85
CA LEU A 212 -5.12 10.92 0.58
C LEU A 212 -5.87 10.01 1.57
N ARG A 213 -6.50 8.96 1.04
CA ARG A 213 -7.04 7.82 1.77
C ARG A 213 -6.30 6.56 1.33
N VAL A 214 -6.18 5.62 2.25
CA VAL A 214 -5.34 4.44 2.10
C VAL A 214 -6.02 3.21 2.67
N PHE A 215 -5.84 2.08 1.99
CA PHE A 215 -6.27 0.76 2.44
C PHE A 215 -5.20 -0.26 2.12
N ALA A 216 -4.73 -1.00 3.13
CA ALA A 216 -3.75 -2.06 2.96
C ALA A 216 -4.32 -3.41 3.39
N ALA A 217 -3.98 -4.47 2.70
CA ALA A 217 -4.43 -5.82 3.03
C ALA A 217 -3.38 -6.86 2.62
N PHE A 218 -3.49 -8.06 3.17
CA PHE A 218 -2.87 -9.23 2.57
C PHE A 218 -3.84 -9.96 1.65
N VAL A 219 -3.32 -10.49 0.54
CA VAL A 219 -4.07 -11.31 -0.41
C VAL A 219 -3.21 -12.51 -0.78
N ASN A 220 -3.82 -13.67 -0.99
CA ASN A 220 -3.06 -14.84 -1.42
C ASN A 220 -2.54 -14.66 -2.86
N GLY A 221 -1.59 -15.49 -3.24
CA GLY A 221 -0.95 -15.41 -4.56
C GLY A 221 -1.82 -15.70 -5.77
N THR A 222 -3.11 -16.01 -5.57
CA THR A 222 -4.09 -16.24 -6.64
C THR A 222 -5.24 -15.22 -6.63
N GLY A 223 -5.17 -14.20 -5.76
CA GLY A 223 -6.14 -13.10 -5.70
C GLY A 223 -7.55 -13.45 -5.20
N ASN A 224 -7.85 -14.73 -4.99
CA ASN A 224 -9.19 -15.22 -4.65
C ASN A 224 -9.47 -15.30 -3.14
N PHE A 225 -8.46 -15.06 -2.29
CA PHE A 225 -8.62 -15.02 -0.85
C PHE A 225 -7.94 -13.77 -0.29
N TRP A 226 -8.73 -12.93 0.37
CA TRP A 226 -8.28 -11.76 1.09
C TRP A 226 -8.19 -12.08 2.57
N SER A 227 -7.09 -11.66 3.19
CA SER A 227 -6.89 -11.77 4.62
C SER A 227 -7.93 -10.94 5.39
N ASN A 228 -8.32 -11.41 6.58
CA ASN A 228 -9.04 -10.60 7.57
C ASN A 228 -8.09 -9.70 8.39
N GLU A 229 -6.83 -9.63 7.99
CA GLU A 229 -5.84 -8.68 8.49
C GLU A 229 -5.59 -7.60 7.42
N PHE A 230 -6.04 -6.39 7.75
CA PHE A 230 -6.01 -5.22 6.88
C PHE A 230 -5.91 -3.93 7.70
N LEU A 231 -5.47 -2.84 7.07
CA LEU A 231 -5.41 -1.50 7.62
C LEU A 231 -6.28 -0.56 6.79
N PRO A 232 -7.12 0.29 7.41
CA PRO A 232 -7.41 0.36 8.84
C PRO A 232 -8.15 -0.89 9.35
N SER A 233 -7.78 -1.38 10.54
CA SER A 233 -8.46 -2.51 11.19
C SER A 233 -9.57 -2.03 12.13
N SER A 234 -10.61 -2.85 12.30
CA SER A 234 -11.56 -2.72 13.41
C SER A 234 -11.49 -3.95 14.32
N GLU A 235 -11.65 -3.76 15.64
CA GLU A 235 -11.82 -4.88 16.58
C GLU A 235 -13.14 -5.65 16.33
N ASP A 236 -14.10 -5.04 15.64
CA ASP A 236 -15.44 -5.58 15.39
C ASP A 236 -15.53 -6.26 14.01
N ASP A 237 -14.60 -7.18 13.73
CA ASP A 237 -14.81 -8.19 12.70
C ASP A 237 -15.68 -9.30 13.32
N GLY A 238 -16.98 -9.00 13.45
CA GLY A 238 -17.99 -9.99 13.80
C GLY A 238 -17.70 -11.29 13.07
N ALA A 239 -17.47 -12.35 13.86
CA ALA A 239 -17.06 -13.67 13.42
C ALA A 239 -17.79 -14.09 12.13
N ALA A 240 -17.00 -14.60 11.18
CA ALA A 240 -17.53 -15.29 10.03
C ALA A 240 -18.22 -16.60 10.48
N ASP A 241 -19.52 -16.50 10.78
CA ASP A 241 -20.49 -17.60 10.64
C ASP A 241 -21.26 -17.45 9.32
#